data_AF-A0A7S4NPI3-F1
#
_entry.id   AF-A0A7S4NPI3-F1
#
_cell.length_a   1.000
_cell.length_b   1.000
_cell.length_c   1.000
_cell.angle_alpha   90.00
_cell.angle_beta   90.00
_cell.angle_gamma   90.00
#
_symmetry.space_group_name_H-M   'P 1'
#
loop_
_entity.id
_entity.type
_entity.pdbx_description
1 polymer ?
#
loop_
_entity_poly.entity_id
_entity_poly.type
_entity_poly.pdbx_seq_one_letter_code
_entity_poly.pdbx_strand_id
1 'polypeptide(L)'
;SYMGAWEEALQSIKAITGAPLLTHPAVQKASQAMRNHARSPSAKVWKARLRTRDLLGIMNCVQCNLCRLHGKVASLGLAVALGVLLGNEGEGGNVEDLHRVEIAALISQAAKFANAVEYVNSMERKLAAAAKV
;
A
#
# COMPACT_ATOMS: atom_id res chain seq x y z
N SER A 1 27.08 -1.69 -14.40
CA SER A 1 25.69 -1.31 -14.69
C SER A 1 25.12 -0.69 -13.43
N TYR A 2 24.62 0.55 -13.48
CA TYR A 2 24.20 1.36 -12.30
C TYR A 2 22.96 0.83 -11.56
N MET A 3 22.42 -0.29 -12.01
CA MET A 3 21.37 -1.04 -11.34
C MET A 3 22.03 -2.35 -10.88
N GLY A 4 22.39 -2.41 -9.58
CA GLY A 4 22.79 -3.67 -8.95
C GLY A 4 21.78 -4.78 -9.23
N ALA A 5 22.22 -6.04 -9.12
CA ALA A 5 21.54 -7.27 -9.53
C ALA A 5 19.99 -7.19 -9.52
N TRP A 6 19.40 -6.78 -10.65
CA TRP A 6 17.95 -6.76 -10.84
C TRP A 6 17.34 -8.15 -10.65
N GLU A 7 18.14 -9.19 -10.83
CA GLU A 7 17.84 -10.59 -10.56
C GLU A 7 17.49 -10.83 -9.08
N GLU A 8 18.22 -10.23 -8.14
CA GLU A 8 17.95 -10.34 -6.70
C GLU A 8 16.63 -9.65 -6.32
N ALA A 9 16.41 -8.45 -6.88
CA ALA A 9 15.16 -7.71 -6.68
C ALA A 9 13.96 -8.47 -7.28
N LEU A 10 14.14 -9.10 -8.44
CA LEU A 10 13.11 -9.93 -9.09
C LEU A 10 12.71 -11.12 -8.22
N GLN A 11 13.66 -11.81 -7.59
CA GLN A 11 13.36 -12.93 -6.70
C GLN A 11 12.58 -12.49 -5.47
N SER A 12 12.96 -11.35 -4.89
CA SER A 12 12.24 -10.77 -3.75
C SER A 12 10.81 -10.37 -4.13
N ILE A 13 10.62 -9.73 -5.29
CA ILE A 13 9.29 -9.39 -5.79
C ILE A 13 8.46 -10.65 -6.03
N LYS A 14 9.02 -11.67 -6.69
CA LYS A 14 8.34 -12.96 -6.92
C LYS A 14 7.93 -13.65 -5.62
N ALA A 15 8.79 -13.63 -4.60
CA ALA A 15 8.48 -14.19 -3.30
C ALA A 15 7.30 -13.45 -2.63
N ILE A 16 7.26 -12.12 -2.73
CA ILE A 16 6.17 -11.30 -2.19
C ILE A 16 4.87 -11.52 -2.98
N THR A 17 4.92 -11.48 -4.32
CA THR A 17 3.73 -11.62 -5.17
C THR A 17 3.21 -13.06 -5.23
N GLY A 18 4.06 -14.05 -4.91
CA GLY A 18 3.68 -15.45 -4.74
C GLY A 18 3.28 -15.84 -3.31
N ALA A 19 3.26 -14.89 -2.37
CA ALA A 19 3.00 -15.20 -0.97
C ALA A 19 1.57 -15.76 -0.78
N PRO A 20 1.38 -16.83 0.03
CA PRO A 20 0.06 -17.45 0.26
C PRO A 20 -1.00 -16.50 0.79
N LEU A 21 -0.57 -15.44 1.50
CA LEU A 21 -1.44 -14.39 2.01
C LEU A 21 -2.25 -13.71 0.89
N LEU A 22 -1.65 -13.51 -0.29
CA LEU A 22 -2.33 -12.88 -1.41
C LEU A 22 -3.46 -13.76 -1.97
N THR A 23 -3.35 -15.08 -1.84
CA THR A 23 -4.41 -16.03 -2.21
C THR A 23 -5.35 -16.36 -1.05
N HIS A 24 -5.13 -15.82 0.14
CA HIS A 24 -5.90 -16.18 1.32
C HIS A 24 -7.38 -15.76 1.18
N PRO A 25 -8.36 -16.62 1.54
CA PRO A 25 -9.78 -16.35 1.33
C PRO A 25 -10.27 -15.04 1.95
N ALA A 26 -9.76 -14.68 3.13
CA ALA A 26 -10.14 -13.43 3.80
C ALA A 26 -9.66 -12.19 3.01
N VAL A 27 -8.45 -12.24 2.44
CA VAL A 27 -7.88 -11.15 1.62
C VAL A 27 -8.65 -11.04 0.31
N GLN A 28 -8.95 -12.18 -0.33
CA GLN A 28 -9.75 -12.21 -1.55
C GLN A 28 -11.18 -11.69 -1.32
N LYS A 29 -11.82 -12.09 -0.21
CA LYS A 29 -13.13 -11.58 0.19
C LYS A 29 -13.11 -10.07 0.42
N ALA A 30 -12.09 -9.55 1.11
CA ALA A 30 -11.94 -8.12 1.33
C ALA A 30 -11.74 -7.35 0.01
N SER A 31 -10.85 -7.83 -0.86
CA SER A 31 -10.63 -7.28 -2.20
C SER A 31 -11.93 -7.24 -3.01
N GLN A 32 -12.69 -8.34 -3.02
CA GLN A 32 -13.95 -8.41 -3.75
C GLN A 32 -15.01 -7.47 -3.16
N ALA A 33 -15.10 -7.38 -1.83
CA ALA A 33 -16.02 -6.44 -1.17
C ALA A 33 -15.72 -4.98 -1.55
N MET A 34 -14.44 -4.61 -1.62
CA MET A 34 -14.03 -3.28 -2.06
C MET A 34 -14.41 -3.01 -3.52
N ARG A 35 -14.20 -3.98 -4.43
CA ARG A 35 -14.60 -3.86 -5.85
C ARG A 35 -16.11 -3.78 -6.02
N ASN A 36 -16.86 -4.62 -5.32
CA ASN A 36 -18.32 -4.59 -5.33
C ASN A 36 -18.85 -3.24 -4.86
N HIS A 37 -18.28 -2.69 -3.79
CA HIS A 37 -18.63 -1.35 -3.35
C HIS A 37 -18.28 -0.31 -4.42
N ALA A 38 -17.08 -0.35 -5.00
CA ALA A 38 -16.64 0.60 -6.03
C ALA A 38 -17.55 0.65 -7.26
N ARG A 39 -18.17 -0.48 -7.65
CA ARG A 39 -19.15 -0.56 -8.75
C ARG A 39 -20.53 -0.01 -8.38
N SER A 40 -20.80 0.19 -7.09
CA SER A 40 -22.09 0.73 -6.66
C SER A 40 -22.22 2.22 -7.05
N PRO A 41 -23.41 2.67 -7.47
CA PRO A 41 -23.63 4.08 -7.86
C PRO A 41 -23.28 5.10 -6.76
N SER A 42 -23.25 4.66 -5.49
CA SER A 42 -22.99 5.53 -4.33
C SER A 42 -21.51 5.68 -3.97
N ALA A 43 -20.62 4.79 -4.43
CA ALA A 43 -19.23 4.73 -3.95
C ALA A 43 -18.34 5.89 -4.39
N LYS A 44 -18.71 6.62 -5.46
CA LYS A 44 -18.01 7.83 -5.94
C LYS A 44 -16.48 7.66 -5.94
N VAL A 45 -15.97 6.59 -6.56
CA VAL A 45 -14.55 6.17 -6.56
C VAL A 45 -13.60 7.30 -6.96
N TRP A 46 -14.02 8.16 -7.90
CA TRP A 46 -13.29 9.36 -8.30
C TRP A 46 -12.97 10.30 -7.12
N LYS A 47 -13.83 10.37 -6.09
CA LYS A 47 -13.56 11.16 -4.88
C LYS A 47 -12.38 10.61 -4.11
N ALA A 48 -12.26 9.29 -3.96
CA ALA A 48 -11.11 8.69 -3.28
C ALA A 48 -9.79 9.04 -3.99
N ARG A 49 -9.80 9.07 -5.34
CA ARG A 49 -8.66 9.51 -6.16
C ARG A 49 -8.35 11.00 -5.98
N LEU A 50 -9.37 11.85 -5.97
CA LEU A 50 -9.14 13.28 -5.70
C LEU A 50 -8.60 13.50 -4.29
N ARG A 51 -9.14 12.82 -3.27
CA ARG A 51 -8.68 12.95 -1.89
C ARG A 51 -7.23 12.49 -1.71
N THR A 52 -6.83 11.42 -2.37
CA THR A 52 -5.42 10.97 -2.33
C THR A 52 -4.48 11.95 -3.02
N ARG A 53 -4.92 12.62 -4.10
CA ARG A 53 -4.20 13.76 -4.69
C ARG A 53 -4.13 14.96 -3.74
N ASP A 54 -5.24 15.29 -3.07
CA ASP A 54 -5.28 16.39 -2.09
C ASP A 54 -4.32 16.11 -0.92
N LEU A 55 -4.24 14.86 -0.44
CA LEU A 55 -3.28 14.43 0.58
C LEU A 55 -1.83 14.68 0.15
N LEU A 56 -1.47 14.33 -1.10
CA LEU A 56 -0.15 14.63 -1.66
C LEU A 56 0.15 16.14 -1.66
N GLY A 57 -0.86 16.97 -1.96
CA GLY A 57 -0.77 18.42 -1.91
C GLY A 57 -0.50 18.93 -0.49
N ILE A 58 -1.26 18.45 0.50
CA ILE A 58 -1.13 18.84 1.92
C ILE A 58 0.27 18.50 2.46
N MET A 59 0.89 17.41 2.00
CA MET A 59 2.26 17.07 2.43
C MET A 59 3.29 18.16 2.10
N ASN A 60 3.03 19.07 1.15
CA ASN A 60 3.91 20.22 0.90
C ASN A 60 3.97 21.21 2.07
N CYS A 61 2.94 21.24 2.92
CA CYS A 61 2.86 22.11 4.09
C CYS A 61 3.54 21.53 5.34
N VAL A 62 4.02 20.28 5.28
CA VAL A 62 4.71 19.64 6.40
C VAL A 62 6.15 20.15 6.49
N GLN A 63 6.49 20.81 7.61
CA GLN A 63 7.80 21.43 7.83
C GLN A 63 8.92 20.40 8.10
N CYS A 64 8.59 19.30 8.77
CA CYS A 64 9.54 18.21 9.01
C CYS A 64 9.88 17.50 7.69
N ASN A 65 11.14 17.59 7.25
CA ASN A 65 11.59 17.01 5.97
C ASN A 65 11.37 15.49 5.89
N LEU A 66 11.71 14.76 6.96
CA LEU A 66 11.53 13.31 7.01
C LEU A 66 10.05 12.93 6.96
N CYS A 67 9.21 13.63 7.72
CA CYS A 67 7.77 13.44 7.78
C CYS A 67 7.12 13.73 6.43
N ARG A 68 7.54 14.82 5.77
CA ARG A 68 7.09 15.17 4.42
C ARG A 68 7.46 14.10 3.40
N LEU A 69 8.69 13.58 3.44
CA LEU A 69 9.15 12.52 2.56
C LEU A 69 8.33 11.25 2.76
N HIS A 70 8.26 10.71 3.99
CA HIS A 70 7.53 9.48 4.25
C HIS A 70 6.03 9.64 4.05
N GLY A 71 5.47 10.81 4.33
CA GLY A 71 4.07 11.17 4.10
C GLY A 71 3.74 11.15 2.62
N LYS A 72 4.53 11.83 1.76
CA LYS A 72 4.34 11.79 0.31
C LYS A 72 4.43 10.38 -0.26
N VAL A 73 5.44 9.61 0.16
CA VAL A 73 5.60 8.21 -0.27
C VAL A 73 4.39 7.38 0.15
N ALA A 74 3.89 7.57 1.38
CA ALA A 74 2.73 6.83 1.87
C ALA A 74 1.44 7.20 1.13
N SER A 75 1.19 8.49 0.93
CA SER A 75 0.02 8.97 0.18
C SER A 75 0.05 8.50 -1.27
N LEU A 76 1.21 8.53 -1.93
CA LEU A 76 1.36 8.01 -3.30
C LEU A 76 1.14 6.49 -3.33
N GLY A 77 1.79 5.73 -2.44
CA GLY A 77 1.62 4.28 -2.37
C GLY A 77 0.16 3.87 -2.15
N LEU A 78 -0.59 4.61 -1.32
CA LEU A 78 -2.01 4.40 -1.12
C LEU A 78 -2.84 4.75 -2.37
N ALA A 79 -2.53 5.85 -3.04
CA ALA A 79 -3.20 6.24 -4.29
C ALA A 79 -3.03 5.16 -5.37
N VAL A 80 -1.81 4.64 -5.52
CA VAL A 80 -1.47 3.57 -6.47
C VAL A 80 -2.18 2.28 -6.10
N ALA A 81 -2.18 1.90 -4.81
CA ALA A 81 -2.91 0.71 -4.34
C ALA A 81 -4.40 0.76 -4.69
N LEU A 82 -5.05 1.92 -4.46
CA LEU A 82 -6.45 2.12 -4.82
C LEU A 82 -6.67 2.13 -6.34
N GLY A 83 -5.76 2.76 -7.09
CA GLY A 83 -5.80 2.78 -8.55
C GLY A 83 -5.71 1.38 -9.16
N VAL A 84 -4.78 0.55 -8.68
CA VAL A 84 -4.64 -0.84 -9.13
C VAL A 84 -5.84 -1.68 -8.69
N LEU A 85 -6.29 -1.55 -7.44
CA LEU A 85 -7.36 -2.40 -6.89
C LEU A 85 -8.74 -2.07 -7.48
N LEU A 86 -9.04 -0.79 -7.68
CA LEU A 86 -10.37 -0.29 -8.03
C LEU A 86 -10.44 0.30 -9.44
N GLY A 87 -9.35 0.83 -9.99
CA GLY A 87 -9.38 1.54 -11.27
C GLY A 87 -10.34 2.75 -11.25
N ASN A 88 -11.04 2.97 -12.37
CA ASN A 88 -12.04 4.04 -12.47
C ASN A 88 -13.41 3.63 -11.90
N GLU A 89 -13.81 2.37 -12.12
CA GLU A 89 -15.19 1.90 -11.91
C GLU A 89 -15.31 0.61 -11.07
N GLY A 90 -14.23 0.16 -10.43
CA GLY A 90 -14.21 -1.10 -9.65
C GLY A 90 -13.84 -2.35 -10.46
N GLU A 91 -13.35 -2.16 -11.70
CA GLU A 91 -12.82 -3.23 -12.55
C GLU A 91 -11.32 -3.49 -12.35
N GLY A 92 -10.64 -2.65 -11.57
CA GLY A 92 -9.19 -2.67 -11.41
C GLY A 92 -8.47 -1.75 -12.41
N GLY A 93 -7.26 -1.36 -12.08
CA GLY A 93 -6.41 -0.52 -12.94
C GLY A 93 -5.47 -1.37 -13.82
N ASN A 94 -5.06 -0.81 -14.95
CA ASN A 94 -4.01 -1.41 -15.77
C ASN A 94 -2.65 -1.26 -15.07
N VAL A 95 -2.01 -2.38 -14.78
CA VAL A 95 -0.71 -2.41 -14.09
C VAL A 95 0.46 -2.04 -15.00
N GLU A 96 0.27 -2.12 -16.33
CA GLU A 96 1.29 -1.72 -17.32
C GLU A 96 1.49 -0.21 -17.37
N ASP A 97 0.50 0.56 -16.90
CA ASP A 97 0.55 2.03 -16.87
C ASP A 97 1.32 2.57 -15.65
N LEU A 98 1.78 1.71 -14.74
CA LEU A 98 2.46 2.13 -13.52
C LEU A 98 3.88 2.63 -13.79
N HIS A 99 4.17 3.85 -13.33
CA HIS A 99 5.51 4.40 -13.36
C HIS A 99 6.41 3.81 -12.26
N ARG A 100 7.73 3.80 -12.49
CA ARG A 100 8.73 3.33 -11.51
C ARG A 100 8.55 3.90 -10.10
N VAL A 101 8.16 5.18 -10.01
CA VAL A 101 7.98 5.89 -8.73
C VAL A 101 6.73 5.40 -7.99
N GLU A 102 5.69 5.03 -8.73
CA GLU A 102 4.45 4.48 -8.19
C GLU A 102 4.67 3.09 -7.63
N ILE A 103 5.42 2.25 -8.36
CA ILE A 103 5.83 0.92 -7.89
C ILE A 103 6.69 1.03 -6.64
N ALA A 104 7.71 1.90 -6.65
CA ALA A 104 8.58 2.11 -5.50
C ALA A 104 7.79 2.61 -4.27
N ALA A 105 6.84 3.52 -4.47
CA ALA A 105 5.99 4.03 -3.39
C ALA A 105 5.05 2.96 -2.83
N LEU A 106 4.45 2.13 -3.69
CA LEU A 106 3.59 1.03 -3.30
C LEU A 106 4.34 -0.01 -2.45
N ILE A 107 5.51 -0.46 -2.91
CA ILE A 107 6.35 -1.43 -2.18
C ILE A 107 6.84 -0.83 -0.86
N SER A 108 7.31 0.42 -0.88
CA SER A 108 7.75 1.12 0.33
C SER A 108 6.62 1.27 1.35
N GLN A 109 5.40 1.51 0.89
CA GLN A 109 4.23 1.62 1.75
C GLN A 109 3.82 0.27 2.34
N ALA A 110 3.85 -0.80 1.54
CA ALA A 110 3.62 -2.17 2.03
C ALA A 110 4.64 -2.56 3.11
N ALA A 111 5.92 -2.24 2.90
CA ALA A 111 6.96 -2.49 3.89
C ALA A 111 6.73 -1.72 5.21
N LYS A 112 6.27 -0.46 5.15
CA LYS A 112 5.90 0.29 6.36
C LYS A 112 4.75 -0.36 7.12
N PHE A 113 3.72 -0.87 6.43
CA PHE A 113 2.63 -1.59 7.08
C PHE A 113 3.10 -2.90 7.70
N ALA A 114 3.95 -3.67 7.00
CA ALA A 114 4.54 -4.88 7.55
C ALA A 114 5.35 -4.60 8.83
N ASN A 115 6.19 -3.57 8.82
CA ASN A 115 6.95 -3.14 9.99
C ASN A 115 6.05 -2.66 11.14
N ALA A 116 4.94 -1.97 10.83
CA ALA A 116 3.98 -1.54 11.84
C ALA A 116 3.29 -2.74 12.51
N VAL A 117 2.91 -3.76 11.74
CA VAL A 117 2.32 -5.00 12.27
C VAL A 117 3.33 -5.74 13.15
N GLU A 118 4.59 -5.89 12.72
CA GLU A 118 5.62 -6.53 13.54
C GLU A 118 5.89 -5.74 14.83
N TYR A 119 5.87 -4.41 14.76
CA TYR A 119 6.02 -3.56 15.93
C TYR A 119 4.89 -3.78 16.95
N VAL A 120 3.62 -3.82 16.49
CA VAL A 120 2.47 -4.10 17.36
C VAL A 120 2.61 -5.49 18.00
N ASN A 121 2.89 -6.52 17.21
CA ASN A 121 3.09 -7.88 17.74
C ASN A 121 4.23 -7.93 18.77
N SER A 122 5.33 -7.20 18.53
CA SER A 122 6.43 -7.11 19.49
C SER A 122 6.02 -6.41 20.78
N MET A 123 5.17 -5.38 20.71
CA MET A 123 4.68 -4.68 21.90
C MET A 123 3.75 -5.58 22.72
N GLU A 124 2.84 -6.30 22.07
CA GLU A 124 1.95 -7.26 22.73
C GLU A 124 2.72 -8.36 23.46
N ARG A 125 3.75 -8.93 22.82
CA ARG A 125 4.64 -9.92 23.46
C ARG A 125 5.33 -9.36 24.70
N LYS A 126 5.82 -8.11 24.64
CA LYS A 126 6.48 -7.45 25.79
C LYS A 126 5.50 -7.17 26.92
N LEU A 127 4.28 -6.71 26.62
CA LEU A 127 3.23 -6.48 27.60
C LEU A 127 2.81 -7.79 28.28
N ALA A 128 2.63 -8.86 27.51
CA ALA A 128 2.28 -10.18 28.05
C ALA A 128 3.40 -10.78 28.93
N ALA A 129 4.67 -10.48 28.64
CA ALA A 129 5.80 -10.88 29.48
C ALA A 129 5.86 -10.07 30.78
N ALA A 130 5.65 -8.75 30.70
CA ALA A 130 5.64 -7.87 31.88
C ALA A 130 4.48 -8.18 32.84
N ALA A 131 3.33 -8.63 32.33
CA ALA A 131 2.18 -9.02 33.16
C ALA A 131 2.33 -10.39 33.86
N LYS A 132 3.36 -11.17 33.52
CA LYS A 132 3.69 -12.46 34.18
C LYS A 132 4.74 -12.32 35.28
N VAL A 133 5.25 -11.12 35.52
CA VAL A 133 6.18 -10.75 36.60
C VAL A 133 5.41 -10.03 37.69
#